data_AF-A0A2I1GSC4-F1
#
_entry.id   AF-A0A2I1GSC4-F1
#
_cell.length_a   1.000
_cell.length_b   1.000
_cell.length_c   1.000
_cell.angle_alpha   90.00
_cell.angle_beta   90.00
_cell.angle_gamma   90.00
#
_symmetry.space_group_name_H-M   'P 1'
#
loop_
_entity.id
_entity.type
_entity.pdbx_description
1 polymer ?
#
loop_
_entity_poly.entity_id
_entity_poly.type
_entity_poly.pdbx_seq_one_letter_code
_entity_poly.pdbx_strand_id
1 'polypeptide(L)'
;MSTSINEFNDILNAEVHIDLDKLRESSRHGVPMEIRGDVWKYLLGVNPADRSQELTSVKIKSEEYNAIEKEYIEINKRIRGEVGRYQKIKNLDDTNGYKQIFENVIGAYLNHNRDVDYHPALVHLCAPFVYCMKNEYEVYYCFTRLMSTLEEEVDINEWASSWLQNLFAKELQFENLLRLWDTYFSIDDPIGFHPYVCLAVLKNARENLEDLEQSEIRTSLLNLPLMDMEQIINQAFNIHHEILEKQISDSL
;
A
#
# COMPACT_ATOMS: atom_id res chain seq x y z
N MET A 1 -12.70 -12.17 -14.32
CA MET A 1 -11.71 -13.20 -14.71
C MET A 1 -10.42 -12.83 -14.01
N SER A 2 -9.85 -13.71 -13.18
CA SER A 2 -8.55 -13.46 -12.56
C SER A 2 -7.48 -13.43 -13.63
N THR A 3 -6.79 -12.30 -13.80
CA THR A 3 -5.61 -12.19 -14.67
C THR A 3 -4.62 -13.29 -14.30
N SER A 4 -4.18 -14.08 -15.26
CA SER A 4 -3.30 -15.20 -14.98
C SER A 4 -1.87 -14.72 -14.71
N ILE A 5 -1.11 -15.43 -13.86
CA ILE A 5 0.33 -15.17 -13.65
C ILE A 5 1.09 -15.09 -14.98
N ASN A 6 0.65 -15.85 -15.99
CA ASN A 6 1.27 -15.85 -17.32
C ASN A 6 1.14 -14.50 -18.03
N GLU A 7 -0.02 -13.84 -17.93
CA GLU A 7 -0.23 -12.53 -18.57
C GLU A 7 0.68 -11.46 -17.97
N PHE A 8 0.89 -11.48 -16.65
CA PHE A 8 1.86 -10.60 -16.01
C PHE A 8 3.29 -10.94 -16.40
N ASN A 9 3.66 -12.22 -16.45
CA ASN A 9 4.99 -12.64 -16.88
C ASN A 9 5.28 -12.22 -18.33
N ASP A 10 4.31 -12.29 -19.23
CA ASP A 10 4.47 -11.84 -20.61
C ASP A 10 4.79 -10.34 -20.67
N ILE A 11 4.19 -9.53 -19.78
CA ILE A 11 4.46 -8.09 -19.67
C ILE A 11 5.83 -7.84 -19.03
N LEU A 12 6.12 -8.48 -17.89
CA LEU A 12 7.33 -8.26 -17.09
C LEU A 12 8.60 -8.81 -17.76
N ASN A 13 8.49 -9.79 -18.66
CA ASN A 13 9.61 -10.35 -19.39
C ASN A 13 9.93 -9.62 -20.71
N ALA A 14 9.24 -8.51 -21.01
CA ALA A 14 9.57 -7.68 -22.16
C ALA A 14 11.03 -7.19 -22.08
N GLU A 15 11.82 -7.40 -23.14
CA GLU A 15 13.27 -7.19 -23.11
C GLU A 15 13.68 -5.71 -23.00
N VAL A 16 12.94 -4.82 -23.67
CA VAL A 16 13.32 -3.41 -23.81
C VAL A 16 12.41 -2.48 -23.01
N HIS A 17 11.09 -2.73 -23.07
CA HIS A 17 10.11 -1.81 -22.52
C HIS A 17 8.90 -2.55 -21.96
N ILE A 18 8.49 -2.19 -20.76
CA ILE A 18 7.28 -2.73 -20.10
C ILE A 18 6.09 -1.83 -20.43
N ASP A 19 5.02 -2.43 -20.97
CA ASP A 19 3.75 -1.76 -21.22
C ASP A 19 3.02 -1.49 -19.88
N LEU A 20 3.19 -0.28 -19.35
CA LEU A 20 2.59 0.12 -18.08
C LEU A 20 1.07 0.22 -18.15
N ASP A 21 0.49 0.54 -19.31
CA ASP A 21 -0.96 0.67 -19.44
C ASP A 21 -1.62 -0.70 -19.38
N LYS A 22 -1.05 -1.68 -20.09
CA LYS A 22 -1.47 -3.07 -19.97
C LYS A 22 -1.23 -3.63 -18.57
N LEU A 23 -0.12 -3.25 -17.92
CA LEU A 23 0.18 -3.67 -16.55
C LEU A 23 -0.85 -3.12 -15.56
N ARG A 24 -1.23 -1.85 -15.70
CA ARG A 24 -2.28 -1.20 -14.90
C ARG A 24 -3.62 -1.89 -15.12
N GLU A 25 -4.05 -2.06 -16.37
CA GLU A 25 -5.32 -2.73 -16.69
C GLU A 25 -5.40 -4.14 -16.08
N SER A 26 -4.33 -4.92 -16.22
CA SER A 26 -4.20 -6.27 -15.67
C SER A 26 -4.27 -6.29 -14.14
N SER A 27 -3.72 -5.27 -13.47
CA SER A 27 -3.63 -5.17 -12.00
C SER A 27 -4.94 -4.73 -11.33
N ARG A 28 -5.87 -4.11 -12.06
CA ARG A 28 -7.18 -3.67 -11.52
C ARG A 28 -7.99 -4.82 -10.90
N HIS A 29 -7.79 -6.03 -11.41
CA HIS A 29 -8.46 -7.25 -10.94
C HIS A 29 -7.70 -7.99 -9.83
N GLY A 30 -6.58 -7.43 -9.36
CA GLY A 30 -5.70 -8.03 -8.36
C GLY A 30 -4.46 -8.65 -8.99
N VAL A 31 -3.38 -8.67 -8.20
CA VAL A 31 -2.08 -9.21 -8.61
C VAL A 31 -1.78 -10.49 -7.84
N PRO A 32 -1.29 -11.57 -8.48
CA PRO A 32 -0.86 -12.77 -7.76
C PRO A 32 0.30 -12.50 -6.78
N MET A 33 0.29 -13.17 -5.62
CA MET A 33 1.23 -12.89 -4.52
C MET A 33 2.70 -13.07 -4.93
N GLU A 34 2.98 -14.08 -5.76
CA GLU A 34 4.33 -14.49 -6.16
C GLU A 34 5.08 -13.43 -6.97
N ILE A 35 4.34 -12.56 -7.65
CA ILE A 35 4.86 -11.51 -8.54
C ILE A 35 4.47 -10.10 -8.09
N ARG A 36 3.72 -9.97 -6.99
CA ARG A 36 3.15 -8.68 -6.56
C ARG A 36 4.24 -7.62 -6.34
N GLY A 37 5.33 -7.98 -5.67
CA GLY A 37 6.46 -7.05 -5.48
C GLY A 37 7.09 -6.60 -6.81
N ASP A 38 7.17 -7.50 -7.80
CA ASP A 38 7.71 -7.19 -9.12
C ASP A 38 6.79 -6.29 -9.95
N VAL A 39 5.46 -6.39 -9.77
CA VAL A 39 4.48 -5.50 -10.42
C VAL A 39 4.47 -4.12 -9.75
N TRP A 40 4.40 -4.08 -8.41
CA TRP A 40 4.25 -2.85 -7.64
C TRP A 40 5.39 -1.85 -7.86
N LYS A 41 6.64 -2.33 -7.99
CA LYS A 41 7.77 -1.43 -8.24
C LYS A 41 7.67 -0.67 -9.57
N TYR A 42 7.01 -1.23 -10.58
CA TYR A 42 6.72 -0.53 -11.83
C TYR A 42 5.52 0.40 -11.69
N LEU A 43 4.45 -0.06 -11.05
CA LEU A 43 3.24 0.74 -10.86
C LEU A 43 3.47 2.00 -10.00
N LEU A 44 4.32 1.89 -8.98
CA LEU A 44 4.77 3.02 -8.16
C LEU A 44 5.78 3.93 -8.90
N GLY A 45 6.27 3.53 -10.07
CA GLY A 45 7.30 4.25 -10.82
C GLY A 45 8.67 4.21 -10.15
N VAL A 46 8.92 3.24 -9.26
CA VAL A 46 10.26 3.01 -8.71
C VAL A 46 11.16 2.52 -9.84
N ASN A 47 10.72 1.53 -10.61
CA ASN A 47 11.43 1.10 -11.80
C ASN A 47 10.83 1.78 -13.05
N PRO A 48 11.67 2.32 -13.95
CA PRO A 48 11.19 2.88 -15.21
C PRO A 48 10.70 1.76 -16.14
N ALA A 49 9.76 2.10 -17.02
CA ALA A 49 9.28 1.18 -18.05
C ALA A 49 10.37 0.76 -19.05
N ASP A 50 11.30 1.68 -19.35
CA ASP A 50 12.50 1.39 -20.16
C ASP A 50 13.53 0.60 -19.34
N ARG A 51 13.87 -0.60 -19.84
CA ARG A 51 14.77 -1.54 -19.17
C ARG A 51 16.22 -1.49 -19.66
N SER A 52 16.53 -0.62 -20.62
CA SER A 52 17.88 -0.51 -21.20
C SER A 52 18.99 -0.27 -20.16
N GLN A 53 18.65 0.32 -19.01
CA GLN A 53 19.58 0.59 -17.91
C GLN A 53 19.22 -0.13 -16.60
N GLU A 54 18.30 -1.11 -16.64
CA GLU A 54 17.75 -1.73 -15.43
C GLU A 54 18.84 -2.29 -14.50
N LEU A 55 19.80 -3.06 -15.04
CA LEU A 55 20.89 -3.65 -14.24
C LEU A 55 21.74 -2.58 -13.54
N THR A 56 22.00 -1.47 -14.23
CA THR A 56 22.76 -0.34 -13.68
C THR A 56 21.96 0.37 -12.60
N SER A 57 20.67 0.64 -12.84
CA SER A 57 19.78 1.27 -11.86
C SER A 57 19.61 0.42 -10.60
N VAL A 58 19.46 -0.91 -10.75
CA VAL A 58 19.39 -1.86 -9.63
C VAL A 58 20.66 -1.79 -8.79
N LYS A 59 21.83 -1.83 -9.44
CA LYS A 59 23.11 -1.77 -8.74
C LYS A 59 23.27 -0.46 -7.97
N ILE A 60 23.02 0.68 -8.63
CA ILE A 60 23.13 2.01 -8.01
C ILE A 60 22.21 2.13 -6.80
N LYS A 61 20.93 1.80 -6.96
CA LYS A 61 19.94 1.85 -5.87
C LYS A 61 20.32 0.96 -4.70
N SER A 62 20.80 -0.25 -4.98
CA SER A 62 21.25 -1.16 -3.93
C SER A 62 22.46 -0.59 -3.19
N GLU A 63 23.44 -0.01 -3.89
CA GLU A 63 24.63 0.59 -3.27
C GLU A 63 24.27 1.83 -2.44
N GLU A 64 23.41 2.71 -2.97
CA GLU A 64 22.88 3.88 -2.28
C GLU A 64 22.16 3.48 -0.99
N TYR A 65 21.21 2.55 -1.07
CA TYR A 65 20.50 2.05 0.10
C TYR A 65 21.44 1.45 1.14
N ASN A 66 22.43 0.66 0.71
CA ASN A 66 23.41 0.05 1.61
C ASN A 66 24.27 1.11 2.33
N ALA A 67 24.55 2.24 1.70
CA ALA A 67 25.30 3.35 2.28
C ALA A 67 24.51 4.20 3.29
N ILE A 68 23.18 4.11 3.32
CA ILE A 68 22.35 4.82 4.29
C ILE A 68 22.58 4.26 5.70
N GLU A 69 22.82 5.15 6.67
CA GLU A 69 22.82 4.82 8.09
C GLU A 69 21.40 4.44 8.53
N LYS A 70 21.25 3.25 9.12
CA LYS A 70 19.94 2.66 9.46
C LYS A 70 19.69 2.58 10.96
N GLU A 71 20.74 2.78 11.75
CA GLU A 71 20.68 2.51 13.18
C GLU A 71 20.05 3.70 13.92
N TYR A 72 18.91 3.43 14.57
CA TYR A 72 18.27 4.37 15.47
C TYR A 72 17.83 3.61 16.73
N ILE A 73 18.78 3.37 17.64
CA ILE A 73 18.66 2.43 18.77
C ILE A 73 17.35 2.61 19.56
N GLU A 74 16.97 3.84 19.87
CA GLU A 74 15.77 4.13 20.67
C GLU A 74 14.45 3.84 19.91
N ILE A 75 14.44 4.06 18.60
CA ILE A 75 13.27 3.82 17.73
C ILE A 75 13.17 2.34 17.36
N ASN A 76 14.28 1.63 17.15
CA ASN A 76 14.29 0.21 16.78
C ASN A 76 13.50 -0.65 17.79
N LYS A 77 13.60 -0.35 19.09
CA LYS A 77 12.79 -1.03 20.11
C LYS A 77 11.29 -0.80 19.93
N ARG A 78 10.87 0.41 19.54
CA ARG A 78 9.48 0.77 19.26
C ARG A 78 8.99 0.10 17.97
N ILE A 79 9.80 0.10 16.92
CA ILE A 79 9.52 -0.60 15.65
C ILE A 79 9.30 -2.09 15.92
N ARG A 80 10.24 -2.79 16.58
CA ARG A 80 10.09 -4.22 16.90
C ARG A 80 8.83 -4.53 17.68
N GLY A 81 8.53 -3.70 18.68
CA GLY A 81 7.33 -3.86 19.49
C GLY A 81 6.06 -3.75 18.64
N GLU A 82 6.03 -2.80 17.71
CA GLU A 82 4.88 -2.60 16.82
C GLU A 82 4.77 -3.68 15.75
N VAL A 83 5.88 -4.09 15.12
CA VAL A 83 5.91 -5.22 14.18
C VAL A 83 5.36 -6.48 14.84
N GLY A 84 5.76 -6.78 16.08
CA GLY A 84 5.24 -7.94 16.82
C GLY A 84 3.74 -7.86 17.11
N ARG A 85 3.20 -6.66 17.38
CA ARG A 85 1.74 -6.47 17.51
C ARG A 85 1.03 -6.66 16.18
N TYR A 86 1.56 -6.05 15.12
CA TYR A 86 1.02 -6.14 13.77
C TYR A 86 0.94 -7.60 13.30
N GLN A 87 2.04 -8.34 13.41
CA GLN A 87 2.11 -9.77 13.06
C GLN A 87 1.06 -10.58 13.80
N LYS A 88 0.91 -10.36 15.11
CA LYS A 88 -0.09 -11.06 15.92
C LYS A 88 -1.52 -10.73 15.51
N ILE A 89 -1.82 -9.45 15.26
CA ILE A 89 -3.16 -9.01 14.86
C ILE A 89 -3.54 -9.54 13.48
N LYS A 90 -2.59 -9.53 12.54
CA LYS A 90 -2.80 -9.95 11.14
C LYS A 90 -2.53 -11.44 10.90
N ASN A 91 -2.17 -12.20 11.94
CA ASN A 91 -1.80 -13.62 11.87
C ASN A 91 -0.70 -13.91 10.83
N LEU A 92 0.34 -13.06 10.80
CA LEU A 92 1.48 -13.18 9.89
C LEU A 92 2.66 -13.88 10.56
N ASP A 93 3.46 -14.61 9.77
CA ASP A 93 4.63 -15.30 10.27
C ASP A 93 5.74 -14.36 10.75
N ASP A 94 6.62 -14.87 11.61
CA ASP A 94 7.79 -14.16 12.12
C ASP A 94 9.13 -14.83 11.77
N THR A 95 9.12 -15.78 10.84
CA THR A 95 10.24 -16.70 10.59
C THR A 95 11.32 -16.17 9.64
N ASN A 96 11.03 -15.12 8.86
CA ASN A 96 11.92 -14.67 7.77
C ASN A 96 12.79 -13.45 8.11
N GLY A 97 13.01 -13.16 9.40
CA GLY A 97 13.82 -12.00 9.80
C GLY A 97 13.20 -10.64 9.44
N TYR A 98 11.90 -10.60 9.11
CA TYR A 98 11.18 -9.38 8.72
C TYR A 98 11.37 -8.21 9.68
N LYS A 99 11.49 -8.49 10.99
CA LYS A 99 11.74 -7.47 12.02
C LYS A 99 12.98 -6.62 11.71
N GLN A 100 14.05 -7.22 11.20
CA GLN A 100 15.26 -6.48 10.83
C GLN A 100 15.02 -5.61 9.59
N ILE A 101 14.28 -6.13 8.61
CA ILE A 101 13.92 -5.38 7.39
C ILE A 101 13.11 -4.13 7.77
N PHE A 102 12.13 -4.25 8.68
CA PHE A 102 11.39 -3.09 9.19
C PHE A 102 12.28 -2.06 9.87
N GLU A 103 13.18 -2.49 10.76
CA GLU A 103 14.14 -1.58 11.41
C GLU A 103 15.00 -0.84 10.38
N ASN A 104 15.56 -1.59 9.44
CA ASN A 104 16.47 -1.08 8.42
C ASN A 104 15.79 -0.07 7.48
N VAL A 105 14.60 -0.42 6.96
CA VAL A 105 13.86 0.41 6.01
C VAL A 105 13.31 1.67 6.68
N ILE A 106 12.64 1.53 7.83
CA ILE A 106 12.05 2.68 8.53
C ILE A 106 13.16 3.57 9.11
N GLY A 107 14.23 2.99 9.66
CA GLY A 107 15.40 3.74 10.13
C GLY A 107 16.06 4.54 9.00
N ALA A 108 16.29 3.91 7.84
CA ALA A 108 16.81 4.59 6.65
C ALA A 108 15.88 5.74 6.20
N TYR A 109 14.56 5.52 6.19
CA TYR A 109 13.58 6.55 5.82
C TYR A 109 13.63 7.77 6.75
N LEU A 110 13.61 7.55 8.07
CA LEU A 110 13.63 8.63 9.06
C LEU A 110 14.96 9.41 9.04
N ASN A 111 16.08 8.72 8.82
CA ASN A 111 17.38 9.37 8.72
C ASN A 111 17.50 10.25 7.46
N HIS A 112 16.84 9.86 6.37
CA HIS A 112 16.76 10.65 5.16
C HIS A 112 15.79 11.84 5.31
N ASN A 113 14.67 11.63 6.01
CA ASN A 113 13.61 12.63 6.21
C ASN A 113 13.60 13.13 7.66
N ARG A 114 14.56 14.00 8.00
CA ARG A 114 14.84 14.43 9.39
C ARG A 114 13.71 15.18 10.08
N ASP A 115 12.77 15.73 9.33
CA ASP A 115 11.61 16.46 9.87
C ASP A 115 10.44 15.52 10.21
N VAL A 116 10.55 14.22 9.92
CA VAL A 116 9.52 13.22 10.19
C VAL A 116 9.86 12.45 11.47
N ASP A 117 8.98 12.54 12.47
CA ASP A 117 9.06 11.74 13.68
C ASP A 117 8.50 10.32 13.47
N TYR A 118 9.03 9.35 14.22
CA TYR A 118 8.51 7.99 14.17
C TYR A 118 7.07 7.90 14.71
N HIS A 119 6.17 7.46 13.84
CA HIS A 119 4.80 7.08 14.17
C HIS A 119 4.56 5.57 13.90
N PRO A 120 3.81 4.84 14.74
CA PRO A 120 3.55 3.40 14.55
C PRO A 120 2.97 3.05 13.18
N ALA A 121 2.21 3.96 12.55
CA ALA A 121 1.64 3.74 11.22
C ALA A 121 2.68 3.45 10.13
N LEU A 122 3.93 3.90 10.29
CA LEU A 122 5.02 3.59 9.35
C LEU A 122 5.24 2.07 9.22
N VAL A 123 5.04 1.31 10.30
CA VAL A 123 5.10 -0.16 10.25
C VAL A 123 3.95 -0.73 9.41
N HIS A 124 2.74 -0.22 9.59
CA HIS A 124 1.56 -0.70 8.86
C HIS A 124 1.66 -0.38 7.36
N LEU A 125 2.15 0.81 7.01
CA LEU A 125 2.38 1.25 5.62
C LEU A 125 3.57 0.53 4.96
N CYS A 126 4.62 0.20 5.71
CA CYS A 126 5.78 -0.53 5.20
C CYS A 126 5.50 -2.03 5.01
N ALA A 127 4.61 -2.61 5.80
CA ALA A 127 4.40 -4.05 5.85
C ALA A 127 4.06 -4.70 4.51
N PRO A 128 3.11 -4.18 3.69
CA PRO A 128 2.82 -4.76 2.38
C PRO A 128 4.06 -4.97 1.52
N PHE A 129 5.01 -4.03 1.54
CA PHE A 129 6.26 -4.14 0.77
C PHE A 129 7.19 -5.20 1.36
N VAL A 130 7.38 -5.22 2.69
CA VAL A 130 8.24 -6.20 3.38
C VAL A 130 7.82 -7.64 3.09
N TYR A 131 6.52 -7.92 3.03
CA TYR A 131 6.00 -9.27 2.79
C TYR A 131 5.87 -9.61 1.29
N CYS A 132 5.89 -8.64 0.38
CA CYS A 132 5.74 -8.89 -1.07
C CYS A 132 7.05 -8.83 -1.86
N MET A 133 8.12 -8.26 -1.31
CA MET A 133 9.38 -8.01 -2.04
C MET A 133 10.52 -8.88 -1.51
N LYS A 134 11.40 -9.29 -2.43
CA LYS A 134 12.54 -10.16 -2.11
C LYS A 134 13.74 -9.37 -1.57
N ASN A 135 13.95 -8.16 -2.08
CA ASN A 135 15.12 -7.36 -1.72
C ASN A 135 14.74 -6.19 -0.82
N GLU A 136 15.52 -5.99 0.25
CA GLU A 136 15.28 -4.92 1.23
C GLU A 136 15.36 -3.50 0.61
N TYR A 137 16.25 -3.27 -0.37
CA TYR A 137 16.32 -1.96 -1.03
C TYR A 137 15.05 -1.66 -1.85
N GLU A 138 14.42 -2.67 -2.47
CA GLU A 138 13.15 -2.48 -3.21
C GLU A 138 12.02 -2.07 -2.25
N VAL A 139 11.98 -2.69 -1.06
CA VAL A 139 11.07 -2.30 0.02
C VAL A 139 11.26 -0.83 0.36
N TYR A 140 12.51 -0.39 0.56
CA TYR A 140 12.83 1.00 0.90
C TYR A 140 12.35 2.00 -0.16
N TYR A 141 12.67 1.78 -1.44
CA TYR A 141 12.28 2.72 -2.49
C TYR A 141 10.76 2.73 -2.73
N CYS A 142 10.08 1.57 -2.65
CA CYS A 142 8.63 1.52 -2.79
C CYS A 142 7.91 2.16 -1.61
N PHE A 143 8.39 1.91 -0.39
CA PHE A 143 7.90 2.57 0.82
C PHE A 143 8.09 4.09 0.75
N THR A 144 9.30 4.55 0.42
CA THR A 144 9.59 5.99 0.29
C THR A 144 8.71 6.64 -0.77
N ARG A 145 8.51 5.98 -1.92
CA ARG A 145 7.64 6.48 -2.99
C ARG A 145 6.18 6.60 -2.56
N LEU A 146 5.67 5.65 -1.80
CA LEU A 146 4.33 5.73 -1.20
C LEU A 146 4.24 6.93 -0.25
N MET A 147 5.23 7.08 0.64
CA MET A 147 5.25 8.17 1.62
C MET A 147 5.29 9.54 0.95
N SER A 148 6.13 9.73 -0.08
CA SER A 148 6.15 10.99 -0.85
C SER A 148 4.81 11.28 -1.53
N THR A 149 4.15 10.24 -2.08
CA THR A 149 2.82 10.41 -2.70
C THR A 149 1.77 10.83 -1.67
N LEU A 150 1.84 10.28 -0.44
CA LEU A 150 0.99 10.72 0.64
C LEU A 150 1.32 12.17 1.02
N GLU A 151 2.57 12.51 1.29
CA GLU A 151 2.96 13.87 1.68
C GLU A 151 2.56 14.96 0.66
N GLU A 152 2.63 14.65 -0.65
CA GLU A 152 2.26 15.59 -1.72
C GLU A 152 0.74 15.82 -1.83
N GLU A 153 -0.06 14.75 -1.76
CA GLU A 153 -1.50 14.78 -2.04
C GLU A 153 -2.37 14.95 -0.78
N VAL A 154 -1.77 14.76 0.40
CA VAL A 154 -2.48 14.68 1.67
C VAL A 154 -2.18 15.90 2.54
N ASP A 155 -2.91 17.00 2.33
CA ASP A 155 -3.14 18.02 3.38
C ASP A 155 -4.22 17.53 4.37
N ILE A 156 -4.09 16.27 4.78
CA ILE A 156 -4.84 15.74 5.90
C ILE A 156 -4.14 16.26 7.14
N ASN A 157 -4.50 17.49 7.49
CA ASN A 157 -4.34 18.03 8.82
C ASN A 157 -4.71 16.96 9.87
N GLU A 158 -4.08 17.01 11.04
CA GLU A 158 -4.10 15.97 12.11
C GLU A 158 -5.49 15.44 12.53
N TRP A 159 -6.59 16.06 12.09
CA TRP A 159 -7.97 15.70 12.42
C TRP A 159 -8.57 14.56 11.60
N ALA A 160 -8.07 14.20 10.42
CA ALA A 160 -8.74 13.12 9.67
C ALA A 160 -8.48 11.75 10.27
N SER A 161 -9.42 10.83 10.01
CA SER A 161 -9.37 9.48 10.58
C SER A 161 -8.17 8.68 10.09
N SER A 162 -7.73 7.70 10.90
CA SER A 162 -6.67 6.73 10.55
C SER A 162 -6.91 6.02 9.22
N TRP A 163 -8.18 5.81 8.83
CA TRP A 163 -8.55 5.20 7.57
C TRP A 163 -7.98 5.97 6.38
N LEU A 164 -8.21 7.29 6.37
CA LEU A 164 -7.77 8.21 5.32
C LEU A 164 -6.26 8.43 5.33
N GLN A 165 -5.68 8.62 6.52
CA GLN A 165 -4.25 8.89 6.66
C GLN A 165 -3.37 7.69 6.28
N ASN A 166 -3.82 6.48 6.59
CA ASN A 166 -3.00 5.27 6.46
C ASN A 166 -3.51 4.32 5.38
N LEU A 167 -4.40 4.77 4.49
CA LEU A 167 -4.96 3.98 3.39
C LEU A 167 -5.46 2.59 3.83
N PHE A 168 -6.16 2.54 4.97
CA PHE A 168 -6.61 1.32 5.65
C PHE A 168 -5.53 0.31 6.09
N ALA A 169 -4.24 0.65 6.03
CA ALA A 169 -3.14 -0.27 6.31
C ALA A 169 -3.19 -0.87 7.73
N LYS A 170 -3.83 -0.16 8.66
CA LYS A 170 -4.02 -0.61 10.04
C LYS A 170 -5.28 -1.45 10.20
N GLU A 171 -6.37 -1.09 9.54
CA GLU A 171 -7.71 -1.61 9.84
C GLU A 171 -8.09 -2.83 9.00
N LEU A 172 -7.68 -2.92 7.73
CA LEU A 172 -8.01 -4.07 6.87
C LEU A 172 -7.19 -5.31 7.18
N GLN A 173 -7.77 -6.49 6.95
CA GLN A 173 -7.01 -7.74 6.92
C GLN A 173 -5.92 -7.69 5.83
N PHE A 174 -4.82 -8.43 6.03
CA PHE A 174 -3.63 -8.29 5.19
C PHE A 174 -3.90 -8.54 3.71
N GLU A 175 -4.60 -9.62 3.37
CA GLU A 175 -4.94 -9.97 1.98
C GLU A 175 -5.84 -8.90 1.33
N ASN A 176 -6.79 -8.35 2.11
CA ASN A 176 -7.67 -7.28 1.65
C ASN A 176 -6.92 -5.98 1.38
N LEU A 177 -5.93 -5.66 2.22
CA LEU A 177 -5.06 -4.52 2.04
C LEU A 177 -4.24 -4.65 0.74
N LEU A 178 -3.64 -5.82 0.51
CA LEU A 178 -2.89 -6.08 -0.73
C LEU A 178 -3.79 -5.94 -1.96
N ARG A 179 -5.00 -6.52 -1.93
CA ARG A 179 -5.96 -6.42 -3.03
C ARG A 179 -6.40 -4.97 -3.28
N LEU A 180 -6.55 -4.17 -2.24
CA LEU A 180 -6.86 -2.75 -2.37
C LEU A 180 -5.71 -2.00 -3.03
N TRP A 181 -4.48 -2.23 -2.58
CA TRP A 181 -3.30 -1.54 -3.09
C TRP A 181 -2.93 -1.95 -4.52
N ASP A 182 -3.25 -3.18 -4.95
CA ASP A 182 -3.21 -3.58 -6.37
C ASP A 182 -4.05 -2.61 -7.25
N THR A 183 -5.17 -2.11 -6.71
CA THR A 183 -6.03 -1.13 -7.40
C THR A 183 -5.46 0.27 -7.32
N TYR A 184 -5.01 0.71 -6.13
CA TYR A 184 -4.48 2.06 -5.96
C TYR A 184 -3.27 2.32 -6.83
N PHE A 185 -2.36 1.35 -6.96
CA PHE A 185 -1.17 1.52 -7.79
C PHE A 185 -1.50 1.41 -9.30
N SER A 186 -2.69 0.95 -9.68
CA SER A 186 -3.12 0.83 -11.08
C SER A 186 -4.00 1.97 -11.60
N ILE A 187 -4.30 2.97 -10.76
CA ILE A 187 -5.08 4.16 -11.13
C ILE A 187 -4.26 5.43 -10.96
N ASP A 188 -4.66 6.49 -11.64
CA ASP A 188 -3.89 7.74 -11.70
C ASP A 188 -3.99 8.57 -10.41
N ASP A 189 -5.16 8.59 -9.77
CA ASP A 189 -5.42 9.33 -8.54
C ASP A 189 -5.98 8.43 -7.43
N PRO A 190 -5.12 7.65 -6.74
CA PRO A 190 -5.57 6.80 -5.65
C PRO A 190 -6.03 7.57 -4.42
N ILE A 191 -5.47 8.75 -4.16
CA ILE A 191 -5.78 9.53 -2.95
C ILE A 191 -7.15 10.21 -3.09
N GLY A 192 -7.45 10.81 -4.23
CA GLY A 192 -8.77 11.34 -4.55
C GLY A 192 -9.84 10.24 -4.68
N PHE A 193 -9.45 9.02 -5.08
CA PHE A 193 -10.35 7.86 -5.09
C PHE A 193 -10.64 7.30 -3.68
N HIS A 194 -9.71 7.43 -2.75
CA HIS A 194 -9.76 6.78 -1.43
C HIS A 194 -11.03 7.07 -0.60
N PRO A 195 -11.56 8.31 -0.54
CA PRO A 195 -12.81 8.60 0.18
C PRO A 195 -13.99 7.74 -0.27
N TYR A 196 -14.08 7.40 -1.56
CA TYR A 196 -15.14 6.54 -2.08
C TYR A 196 -14.98 5.09 -1.62
N VAL A 197 -13.74 4.63 -1.46
CA VAL A 197 -13.45 3.34 -0.82
C VAL A 197 -13.88 3.36 0.64
N CYS A 198 -13.58 4.43 1.39
CA CYS A 198 -14.05 4.55 2.78
C CYS A 198 -15.58 4.48 2.88
N LEU A 199 -16.29 5.15 1.98
CA LEU A 199 -17.76 5.09 1.91
C LEU A 199 -18.26 3.68 1.56
N ALA A 200 -17.63 2.98 0.60
CA ALA A 200 -17.99 1.62 0.23
C ALA A 200 -17.79 0.64 1.41
N VAL A 201 -16.65 0.75 2.12
CA VAL A 201 -16.37 -0.04 3.33
C VAL A 201 -17.42 0.21 4.42
N LEU A 202 -17.78 1.48 4.69
CA LEU A 202 -18.83 1.80 5.67
C LEU A 202 -20.20 1.26 5.26
N LYS A 203 -20.56 1.38 3.98
CA LYS A 203 -21.83 0.83 3.46
C LYS A 203 -21.90 -0.68 3.61
N ASN A 204 -20.80 -1.38 3.31
CA ASN A 204 -20.74 -2.84 3.46
C ASN A 204 -20.75 -3.27 4.93
N ALA A 205 -20.06 -2.53 5.80
CA ALA A 205 -20.04 -2.81 7.23
C ALA A 205 -21.38 -2.49 7.92
N ARG A 206 -22.21 -1.61 7.34
CA ARG A 206 -23.43 -1.07 7.96
C ARG A 206 -24.32 -2.12 8.60
N GLU A 207 -24.70 -3.17 7.86
CA GLU A 207 -25.63 -4.20 8.36
C GLU A 207 -25.09 -4.89 9.62
N ASN A 208 -23.78 -5.09 9.71
CA ASN A 208 -23.13 -5.70 10.87
C ASN A 208 -22.96 -4.74 12.06
N LEU A 209 -23.15 -3.44 11.86
CA LEU A 209 -22.97 -2.40 12.88
C LEU A 209 -24.29 -1.92 13.49
N GLU A 210 -25.42 -2.11 12.81
CA GLU A 210 -26.72 -1.55 13.22
C GLU A 210 -27.19 -2.04 14.60
N ASP A 211 -26.84 -3.28 14.97
CA ASP A 211 -27.24 -3.92 16.23
C ASP A 211 -26.16 -3.89 17.33
N LEU A 212 -25.02 -3.23 17.11
CA LEU A 212 -23.88 -3.22 18.03
C LEU A 212 -23.87 -2.02 18.98
N GLU A 213 -23.30 -2.18 20.18
CA GLU A 213 -23.03 -1.06 21.06
C GLU A 213 -21.85 -0.21 20.56
N GLN A 214 -21.75 1.05 21.02
CA GLN A 214 -20.73 1.99 20.54
C GLN A 214 -19.28 1.47 20.71
N SER A 215 -18.99 0.75 21.79
CA SER A 215 -17.68 0.13 22.04
C SER A 215 -17.35 -0.99 21.05
N GLU A 216 -18.36 -1.79 20.67
CA GLU A 216 -18.27 -2.87 19.70
C GLU A 216 -18.13 -2.33 18.28
N ILE A 217 -18.92 -1.31 17.92
CA ILE A 217 -18.78 -0.57 16.64
C ILE A 217 -17.36 -0.04 16.50
N ARG A 218 -16.83 0.64 17.53
CA ARG A 218 -15.46 1.17 17.50
C ARG A 218 -14.44 0.06 17.32
N THR A 219 -14.59 -1.06 18.03
CA THR A 219 -13.67 -2.21 17.92
C THR A 219 -13.70 -2.81 16.52
N SER A 220 -14.89 -2.97 15.95
CA SER A 220 -15.07 -3.48 14.59
C SER A 220 -14.48 -2.56 13.53
N LEU A 221 -14.64 -1.23 13.66
CA LEU A 221 -14.09 -0.26 12.71
C LEU A 221 -12.57 -0.09 12.81
N LEU A 222 -11.97 -0.43 13.96
CA LEU A 222 -10.50 -0.42 14.14
C LEU A 222 -9.82 -1.71 13.66
N ASN A 223 -10.59 -2.79 13.46
CA ASN A 223 -10.10 -4.06 12.94
C ASN A 223 -11.19 -4.72 12.10
N LEU A 224 -11.26 -4.32 10.83
CA LEU A 224 -12.30 -4.75 9.91
C LEU A 224 -12.19 -6.27 9.65
N PRO A 225 -13.31 -6.98 9.52
CA PRO A 225 -13.30 -8.39 9.16
C PRO A 225 -12.79 -8.60 7.73
N LEU A 226 -12.66 -9.86 7.29
CA LEU A 226 -12.50 -10.15 5.87
C LEU A 226 -13.73 -9.66 5.12
N MET A 227 -13.50 -8.95 4.02
CA MET A 227 -14.51 -8.33 3.16
C MET A 227 -14.29 -8.76 1.71
N ASP A 228 -15.34 -8.81 0.92
CA ASP A 228 -15.24 -8.99 -0.54
C ASP A 228 -14.70 -7.71 -1.19
N MET A 229 -13.38 -7.64 -1.36
CA MET A 229 -12.73 -6.45 -1.89
C MET A 229 -13.10 -6.15 -3.35
N GLU A 230 -13.45 -7.16 -4.16
CA GLU A 230 -13.92 -6.92 -5.52
C GLU A 230 -15.24 -6.15 -5.49
N GLN A 231 -16.17 -6.57 -4.63
CA GLN A 231 -17.42 -5.86 -4.41
C GLN A 231 -17.19 -4.44 -3.86
N ILE A 232 -16.33 -4.28 -2.86
CA ILE A 232 -16.01 -2.97 -2.26
C ILE A 232 -15.45 -2.01 -3.30
N ILE A 233 -14.47 -2.46 -4.09
CA ILE A 233 -13.80 -1.63 -5.11
C ILE A 233 -14.80 -1.24 -6.20
N ASN A 234 -15.61 -2.18 -6.69
CA ASN A 234 -16.65 -1.90 -7.68
C ASN A 234 -17.69 -0.89 -7.15
N GLN A 235 -18.11 -1.02 -5.89
CA GLN A 235 -18.99 -0.03 -5.27
C GLN A 235 -18.33 1.35 -5.17
N ALA A 236 -17.05 1.42 -4.82
CA ALA A 236 -16.31 2.68 -4.75
C ALA A 236 -16.24 3.37 -6.13
N PHE A 237 -15.96 2.62 -7.20
CA PHE A 237 -16.00 3.15 -8.57
C PHE A 237 -17.38 3.66 -8.98
N ASN A 238 -18.45 2.94 -8.63
CA ASN A 238 -19.81 3.39 -8.91
C ASN A 238 -20.13 4.70 -8.17
N ILE A 239 -19.80 4.79 -6.87
CA ILE A 239 -20.00 6.01 -6.08
C ILE A 239 -19.23 7.19 -6.70
N HIS A 240 -17.97 6.96 -7.07
CA HIS A 240 -17.13 7.98 -7.70
C HIS A 240 -17.74 8.48 -9.02
N HIS A 241 -18.16 7.55 -9.88
CA HIS A 241 -18.77 7.88 -11.17
C HIS A 241 -20.08 8.68 -11.02
N GLU A 242 -20.98 8.25 -10.14
CA GLU A 242 -22.24 8.96 -9.86
C GLU A 242 -22.02 10.40 -9.38
N ILE A 243 -20.94 10.66 -8.63
CA ILE A 243 -20.62 11.99 -8.13
C ILE A 243 -20.03 12.87 -9.23
N LEU A 244 -19.14 12.33 -10.06
CA LEU A 244 -18.59 13.05 -11.22
C LEU A 244 -19.69 13.43 -12.22
N GLU A 245 -20.62 12.52 -12.52
CA GLU A 245 -21.74 12.81 -13.42
C GLU A 245 -22.62 13.96 -12.89
N LYS A 246 -22.89 13.98 -11.59
CA LYS A 246 -23.64 15.07 -10.94
C LYS A 246 -22.92 16.40 -11.01
N GLN A 247 -21.61 16.43 -10.74
CA GLN A 247 -20.80 17.65 -10.85
C GLN A 247 -20.78 18.22 -12.27
N ILE A 248 -20.72 17.35 -13.29
CA ILE A 248 -20.83 17.75 -14.70
C ILE A 248 -22.22 18.30 -15.00
N SER A 249 -23.27 17.62 -14.53
CA SER A 249 -24.66 18.09 -14.72
C SER A 249 -24.93 19.44 -14.04
N ASP A 250 -24.34 19.69 -12.87
CA ASP A 250 -24.55 20.92 -12.10
C ASP A 250 -23.71 22.11 -12.62
N SER A 251 -22.74 21.84 -13.51
CA SER A 251 -21.87 22.87 -14.12
C SER A 251 -22.28 23.28 -15.54
N LEU A 252 -23.33 22.64 -16.09
CA LEU A 252 -23.95 22.95 -17.39
C LEU A 252 -25.23 23.78 -17.22
#